data_AF-A0A349E505-F1
#
_entry.id   AF-A0A349E505-F1
#
_cell.length_a   1.000
_cell.length_b   1.000
_cell.length_c   1.000
_cell.angle_alpha   90.00
_cell.angle_beta   90.00
_cell.angle_gamma   90.00
#
_symmetry.space_group_name_H-M   'P 1'
#
loop_
_entity.id
_entity.type
_entity.pdbx_description
1 polymer ?
#
loop_
_entity_poly.entity_id
_entity_poly.type
_entity_poly.pdbx_seq_one_letter_code
_entity_poly.pdbx_strand_id
1 'polypeptide(L)'
;MIITKNYFFRYLLFYSLIWLGSGCNPSSDNNHQQYAQGKQIIHIKDKQGNHIVKFSWDDRLTSIETDQKNWKNTSTNQTYLLDNRPLMTVKSQGLEITVSPTAASATGWQIRFLENTMYVSSLKHPNKSLYKVTQRQTDKFWVYQSGREIGKTKIKNGIIDVDGYGIDLKIPAQTNAYAYTLLMMYNIPETVRFTLMVELLKKGI
;
A
#
# COMPACT_ATOMS: atom_id res chain seq x y z
N MET A 1 15.22 69.76 -10.02
CA MET A 1 15.21 70.04 -11.47
C MET A 1 16.53 69.55 -12.05
N ILE A 2 16.44 68.54 -12.93
CA ILE A 2 17.34 68.05 -14.00
C ILE A 2 18.64 68.90 -14.20
N ILE A 3 19.89 68.41 -14.33
CA ILE A 3 20.51 67.66 -15.44
C ILE A 3 21.99 67.28 -15.10
N THR A 4 22.28 65.97 -15.11
CA THR A 4 23.38 65.15 -15.70
C THR A 4 24.89 65.54 -15.80
N LYS A 5 25.69 64.45 -15.92
CA LYS A 5 27.02 64.23 -16.59
C LYS A 5 28.25 64.33 -15.67
N ASN A 6 29.19 63.39 -15.62
CA ASN A 6 29.86 62.58 -16.66
C ASN A 6 30.21 61.18 -16.12
N TYR A 7 29.93 60.07 -16.81
CA TYR A 7 30.75 59.41 -17.85
C TYR A 7 32.23 59.21 -17.48
N PHE A 8 32.55 57.99 -17.04
CA PHE A 8 33.84 57.36 -17.34
C PHE A 8 33.59 55.90 -17.78
N PHE A 9 33.65 55.70 -19.08
CA PHE A 9 33.82 54.40 -19.73
C PHE A 9 35.27 53.98 -19.56
N ARG A 10 35.55 52.70 -19.29
CA ARG A 10 36.58 51.91 -20.00
C ARG A 10 36.63 50.45 -19.51
N TYR A 11 36.36 49.55 -20.47
CA TYR A 11 36.83 48.15 -20.66
C TYR A 11 36.77 47.20 -19.44
N LEU A 12 35.89 46.20 -19.36
CA LEU A 12 35.63 45.08 -20.30
C LEU A 12 36.91 44.30 -20.65
N LEU A 13 37.31 43.43 -19.73
CA LEU A 13 38.08 42.22 -20.04
C LEU A 13 37.38 41.01 -19.41
N PHE A 14 36.84 40.22 -20.32
CA PHE A 14 36.44 38.82 -20.22
C PHE A 14 37.15 38.03 -19.12
N TYR A 15 36.37 37.56 -18.15
CA TYR A 15 36.55 36.23 -17.60
C TYR A 15 35.20 35.52 -17.60
N SER A 16 34.99 34.72 -18.64
CA SER A 16 34.01 33.66 -18.73
C SER A 16 34.31 32.60 -17.67
N LEU A 17 33.85 32.84 -16.45
CA LEU A 17 33.71 31.78 -15.45
C LEU A 17 32.43 31.00 -15.76
N ILE A 18 32.65 30.03 -16.64
CA ILE A 18 32.01 28.72 -16.71
C ILE A 18 30.91 28.54 -15.66
N TRP A 19 29.69 28.77 -16.11
CA TRP A 19 28.48 28.27 -15.51
C TRP A 19 28.45 26.75 -15.76
N LEU A 20 29.20 25.99 -14.95
CA LEU A 20 28.95 24.58 -14.79
C LEU A 20 27.68 24.48 -13.95
N GLY A 21 26.56 24.40 -14.67
CA GLY A 21 25.30 23.97 -14.11
C GLY A 21 25.52 22.61 -13.46
N SER A 22 25.62 22.60 -12.14
CA SER A 22 25.24 21.45 -11.33
C SER A 22 23.72 21.34 -11.47
N GLY A 23 23.28 20.80 -12.61
CA GLY A 23 22.01 20.12 -12.71
C GLY A 23 22.06 18.97 -11.71
N CYS A 24 21.69 19.26 -10.46
CA CYS A 24 21.20 18.24 -9.56
C CYS A 24 19.89 17.76 -10.19
N ASN A 25 20.01 16.79 -11.11
CA ASN A 25 18.97 15.80 -11.30
C ASN A 25 18.65 15.28 -9.89
N PRO A 26 17.41 15.38 -9.40
CA PRO A 26 16.99 14.46 -8.37
C PRO A 26 17.07 13.08 -9.04
N SER A 27 18.15 12.36 -8.79
CA SER A 27 18.22 10.94 -9.10
C SER A 27 17.02 10.31 -8.41
N SER A 28 16.06 9.84 -9.19
CA SER A 28 14.86 9.12 -8.75
C SER A 28 15.19 7.71 -8.22
N ASP A 29 16.40 7.51 -7.69
CA ASP A 29 16.98 6.22 -7.38
C ASP A 29 17.26 6.07 -5.88
N ASN A 30 16.36 6.58 -5.05
CA ASN A 30 16.18 6.05 -3.70
C ASN A 30 14.83 5.34 -3.65
N ASN A 31 14.85 4.19 -4.31
CA ASN A 31 14.09 3.00 -3.94
C ASN A 31 13.62 3.08 -2.48
N HIS A 32 12.30 2.99 -2.31
CA HIS A 32 11.63 2.69 -1.05
C HIS A 32 12.00 1.27 -0.55
N GLN A 33 13.29 1.01 -0.30
CA GLN A 33 13.77 -0.23 0.30
C GLN A 33 13.88 -0.06 1.81
N GLN A 34 12.73 0.03 2.47
CA GLN A 34 12.62 -0.17 3.92
C GLN A 34 12.20 -1.62 4.25
N TYR A 35 12.76 -2.59 3.52
CA TYR A 35 12.62 -4.02 3.82
C TYR A 35 14.02 -4.63 3.84
N ALA A 36 14.74 -4.39 4.93
CA ALA A 36 16.00 -5.06 5.19
C ALA A 36 15.78 -6.58 5.24
N GLN A 37 16.72 -7.34 4.67
CA GLN A 37 16.79 -8.80 4.70
C GLN A 37 16.52 -9.32 6.12
N GLY A 38 15.31 -9.79 6.36
CA GLY A 38 14.84 -10.16 7.69
C GLY A 38 13.34 -10.45 7.69
N LYS A 39 12.94 -11.43 8.50
CA LYS A 39 11.54 -11.81 8.68
C LYS A 39 10.73 -10.59 9.15
N GLN A 40 9.75 -10.20 8.35
CA GLN A 40 8.78 -9.17 8.69
C GLN A 40 7.64 -9.78 9.50
N ILE A 41 7.20 -9.10 10.57
CA ILE A 41 6.10 -9.54 11.42
C ILE A 41 5.21 -8.34 11.73
N ILE A 42 3.92 -8.46 11.46
CA ILE A 42 2.91 -7.44 11.75
C ILE A 42 1.80 -8.07 12.56
N HIS A 43 1.49 -7.47 13.70
CA HIS A 43 0.38 -7.86 14.56
C HIS A 43 -0.72 -6.80 14.47
N ILE A 44 -1.94 -7.24 14.20
CA ILE A 44 -3.13 -6.40 14.25
C ILE A 44 -3.98 -6.86 15.42
N LYS A 45 -4.27 -5.93 16.33
CA LYS A 45 -5.06 -6.14 17.52
C LYS A 45 -6.18 -5.12 17.57
N ASP A 46 -7.29 -5.48 18.20
CA ASP A 46 -8.37 -4.53 18.51
C ASP A 46 -7.99 -3.59 19.66
N LYS A 47 -8.90 -2.66 20.01
CA LYS A 47 -8.70 -1.70 21.10
C LYS A 47 -8.59 -2.36 22.47
N GLN A 48 -9.19 -3.53 22.65
CA GLN A 48 -9.15 -4.33 23.86
C GLN A 48 -7.87 -5.17 23.95
N GLY A 49 -7.06 -5.19 22.89
CA GLY A 49 -5.83 -5.96 22.79
C GLY A 49 -6.03 -7.38 22.28
N ASN A 50 -7.24 -7.76 21.88
CA ASN A 50 -7.50 -9.07 21.28
C ASN A 50 -6.82 -9.15 19.92
N HIS A 51 -6.29 -10.33 19.62
CA HIS A 51 -5.60 -10.57 18.36
C HIS A 51 -6.60 -10.71 17.22
N ILE A 52 -6.38 -9.99 16.11
CA ILE A 52 -7.21 -10.09 14.91
C ILE A 52 -6.51 -10.99 13.89
N VAL A 53 -5.28 -10.61 13.56
CA VAL A 53 -4.46 -11.31 12.58
C VAL A 53 -2.99 -10.95 12.78
N LYS A 54 -2.13 -11.94 12.52
CA LYS A 54 -0.69 -11.78 12.43
C LYS A 54 -0.23 -12.17 11.05
N PHE A 55 0.51 -11.27 10.43
CA PHE A 55 1.21 -11.50 9.19
C PHE A 55 2.67 -11.75 9.50
N SER A 56 3.27 -12.77 8.91
CA SER A 56 4.71 -12.92 8.91
C SER A 56 5.22 -13.40 7.56
N TRP A 57 6.29 -12.80 7.08
CA TRP A 57 6.90 -13.22 5.83
C TRP A 57 8.40 -12.98 5.80
N ASP A 58 9.07 -13.79 5.01
CA ASP A 58 10.47 -13.65 4.63
C ASP A 58 10.63 -14.03 3.14
N ASP A 59 11.86 -14.17 2.67
CA ASP A 59 12.17 -14.51 1.27
C ASP A 59 11.65 -15.91 0.84
N ARG A 60 11.26 -16.76 1.79
CA ARG A 60 10.89 -18.17 1.55
C ARG A 60 9.43 -18.45 1.85
N LEU A 61 8.89 -17.87 2.91
CA LEU A 61 7.59 -18.21 3.46
C LEU A 61 6.77 -16.96 3.76
N THR A 62 5.48 -17.03 3.48
CA THR A 62 4.46 -16.11 3.98
C THR A 62 3.47 -16.90 4.82
N SER A 63 3.10 -16.38 5.99
CA SER A 63 2.12 -16.94 6.90
C SER A 63 1.14 -15.86 7.38
N ILE A 64 -0.13 -16.24 7.41
CA ILE A 64 -1.25 -15.48 7.95
C ILE A 64 -1.85 -16.32 9.08
N GLU A 65 -1.84 -15.77 10.29
CA GLU A 65 -2.31 -16.46 11.49
C GLU A 65 -3.47 -15.66 12.08
N THR A 66 -4.63 -16.29 12.21
CA THR A 66 -5.79 -15.80 12.97
C THR A 66 -6.05 -16.78 14.11
N ASP A 67 -6.87 -16.38 15.08
CA ASP A 67 -7.13 -17.19 16.28
C ASP A 67 -7.68 -18.59 15.98
N GLN A 68 -8.30 -18.78 14.81
CA GLN A 68 -8.92 -20.05 14.42
C GLN A 68 -8.16 -20.78 13.30
N LYS A 69 -7.24 -20.12 12.59
CA LYS A 69 -6.69 -20.65 11.34
C LYS A 69 -5.26 -20.16 11.07
N ASN A 70 -4.46 -21.02 10.43
CA ASN A 70 -3.15 -20.66 9.90
C ASN A 70 -3.09 -20.95 8.40
N TRP A 71 -2.76 -19.94 7.61
CA TRP A 71 -2.55 -20.07 6.17
C TRP A 71 -1.11 -19.81 5.83
N LYS A 72 -0.55 -20.62 4.93
CA LYS A 72 0.85 -20.50 4.51
C LYS A 72 1.02 -20.59 3.01
N ASN A 73 2.02 -19.88 2.48
CA ASN A 73 2.44 -19.95 1.09
C ASN A 73 3.97 -19.82 1.01
N THR A 74 4.62 -20.55 0.12
CA THR A 74 6.05 -20.34 -0.18
C THR A 74 6.20 -19.24 -1.24
N SER A 75 7.32 -18.53 -1.25
CA SER A 75 7.55 -17.41 -2.18
C SER A 75 7.47 -17.81 -3.66
N THR A 76 7.79 -19.07 -3.97
CA THR A 76 7.69 -19.66 -5.31
C THR A 76 6.30 -20.13 -5.70
N ASN A 77 5.38 -20.24 -4.74
CA ASN A 77 4.04 -20.78 -4.97
C ASN A 77 3.02 -19.64 -5.01
N GLN A 78 1.99 -19.85 -5.82
CA GLN A 78 0.86 -18.94 -5.96
C GLN A 78 -0.31 -19.34 -5.06
N THR A 79 -0.22 -20.46 -4.34
CA THR A 79 -1.34 -21.04 -3.61
C THR A 79 -1.11 -20.99 -2.10
N TYR A 80 -1.99 -20.29 -1.37
CA TYR A 80 -2.08 -20.40 0.08
C TYR A 80 -2.75 -21.70 0.47
N LEU A 81 -2.20 -22.34 1.50
CA LEU A 81 -2.66 -23.60 2.05
C LEU A 81 -3.20 -23.40 3.47
N LEU A 82 -4.31 -24.07 3.79
CA LEU A 82 -4.80 -24.29 5.15
C LEU A 82 -4.76 -25.80 5.41
N ASP A 83 -4.09 -26.24 6.46
CA ASP A 83 -3.94 -27.67 6.79
C ASP A 83 -3.43 -28.52 5.60
N ASN A 84 -2.44 -27.96 4.88
CA ASN A 84 -1.84 -28.52 3.65
C ASN A 84 -2.81 -28.71 2.47
N ARG A 85 -4.01 -28.13 2.53
CA ARG A 85 -4.99 -28.15 1.43
C ARG A 85 -5.02 -26.77 0.75
N PRO A 86 -5.14 -26.74 -0.59
CA PRO A 86 -5.35 -25.50 -1.33
C PRO A 86 -6.53 -24.69 -0.77
N LEU A 87 -6.26 -23.47 -0.31
CA LEU A 87 -7.25 -22.54 0.19
C LEU A 87 -7.52 -21.45 -0.87
N MET A 88 -6.48 -20.71 -1.24
CA MET A 88 -6.57 -19.56 -2.15
C MET A 88 -5.45 -19.61 -3.19
N THR A 89 -5.75 -19.21 -4.43
CA THR A 89 -4.75 -18.92 -5.46
C THR A 89 -4.56 -17.42 -5.60
N VAL A 90 -3.32 -16.96 -5.71
CA VAL A 90 -2.91 -15.57 -5.84
C VAL A 90 -2.16 -15.41 -7.14
N LYS A 91 -2.59 -14.45 -7.96
CA LYS A 91 -1.82 -13.98 -9.11
C LYS A 91 -1.47 -12.53 -8.88
N SER A 92 -0.20 -12.18 -8.95
CA SER A 92 0.24 -10.81 -8.85
C SER A 92 1.11 -10.43 -10.04
N GLN A 93 0.73 -9.34 -10.72
CA GLN A 93 1.40 -8.83 -11.90
C GLN A 93 1.46 -7.30 -11.79
N GLY A 94 2.66 -6.74 -11.63
CA GLY A 94 2.82 -5.29 -11.41
C GLY A 94 2.00 -4.80 -10.20
N LEU A 95 1.13 -3.82 -10.44
CA LEU A 95 0.20 -3.24 -9.45
C LEU A 95 -1.17 -3.94 -9.41
N GLU A 96 -1.28 -5.11 -10.02
CA GLU A 96 -2.49 -5.93 -9.97
C GLU A 96 -2.27 -7.13 -9.03
N ILE A 97 -3.25 -7.39 -8.16
CA ILE A 97 -3.31 -8.56 -7.30
C ILE A 97 -4.69 -9.19 -7.47
N THR A 98 -4.72 -10.45 -7.85
CA THR A 98 -5.94 -11.25 -7.95
C THR A 98 -5.87 -12.40 -6.95
N VAL A 99 -6.92 -12.57 -6.16
CA VAL A 99 -7.07 -13.63 -5.17
C VAL A 99 -8.34 -14.43 -5.48
N SER A 100 -8.19 -15.71 -5.75
CA SER A 100 -9.30 -16.62 -6.08
C SER A 100 -9.39 -17.75 -5.06
N PRO A 101 -10.54 -17.94 -4.40
CA PRO A 101 -10.78 -19.14 -3.61
C PRO A 101 -10.67 -20.41 -4.46
N THR A 102 -10.16 -21.49 -3.88
CA THR A 102 -10.08 -22.79 -4.59
C THR A 102 -11.44 -23.49 -4.67
N ALA A 103 -12.35 -23.18 -3.75
CA ALA A 103 -13.73 -23.70 -3.78
C ALA A 103 -14.51 -23.08 -4.95
N ALA A 104 -15.06 -23.93 -5.83
CA ALA A 104 -15.67 -23.54 -7.11
C ALA A 104 -16.84 -22.55 -7.02
N SER A 105 -17.50 -22.43 -5.88
CA SER A 105 -18.65 -21.53 -5.68
C SER A 105 -18.27 -20.14 -5.14
N ALA A 106 -17.02 -19.94 -4.70
CA ALA A 106 -16.61 -18.72 -4.04
C ALA A 106 -16.02 -17.71 -5.03
N THR A 107 -16.48 -16.46 -4.92
CA THR A 107 -16.11 -15.40 -5.86
C THR A 107 -14.73 -14.84 -5.52
N GLY A 108 -13.82 -14.82 -6.51
CA GLY A 108 -12.52 -14.17 -6.39
C GLY A 108 -12.59 -12.65 -6.42
N TRP A 109 -11.49 -12.02 -6.03
CA TRP A 109 -11.36 -10.57 -5.88
C TRP A 109 -10.05 -10.08 -6.48
N GLN A 110 -10.05 -8.81 -6.87
CA GLN A 110 -8.91 -8.16 -7.50
C GLN A 110 -8.68 -6.78 -6.92
N ILE A 111 -7.41 -6.42 -6.76
CA ILE A 111 -6.93 -5.07 -6.52
C ILE A 111 -6.19 -4.61 -7.76
N ARG A 112 -6.51 -3.38 -8.21
CA ARG A 112 -5.79 -2.69 -9.28
C ARG A 112 -5.51 -1.26 -8.85
N PHE A 113 -4.27 -0.81 -9.04
CA PHE A 113 -3.95 0.60 -8.89
C PHE A 113 -4.02 1.28 -10.25
N LEU A 114 -4.65 2.45 -10.27
CA LEU A 114 -4.57 3.42 -11.36
C LEU A 114 -4.14 4.73 -10.73
N GLU A 115 -2.95 5.21 -11.08
CA GLU A 115 -2.31 6.36 -10.43
C GLU A 115 -2.27 6.16 -8.89
N ASN A 116 -2.72 7.14 -8.12
CA ASN A 116 -2.78 7.10 -6.64
C ASN A 116 -4.12 6.57 -6.11
N THR A 117 -4.82 5.76 -6.90
CA THR A 117 -6.11 5.17 -6.53
C THR A 117 -6.06 3.66 -6.60
N MET A 118 -6.39 3.02 -5.49
CA MET A 118 -6.59 1.58 -5.42
C MET A 118 -8.07 1.25 -5.66
N TYR A 119 -8.35 0.38 -6.61
CA TYR A 119 -9.69 -0.13 -6.89
C TYR A 119 -9.76 -1.59 -6.46
N VAL A 120 -10.86 -1.95 -5.78
CA VAL A 120 -11.12 -3.33 -5.38
C VAL A 120 -12.43 -3.80 -6.01
N SER A 121 -12.35 -4.88 -6.78
CA SER A 121 -13.47 -5.43 -7.53
C SER A 121 -13.60 -6.94 -7.32
N SER A 122 -14.81 -7.43 -7.55
CA SER A 122 -15.07 -8.86 -7.63
C SER A 122 -14.74 -9.36 -9.04
N LEU A 123 -14.12 -10.54 -9.16
CA LEU A 123 -13.85 -11.16 -10.47
C LEU A 123 -15.13 -11.52 -11.25
N LYS A 124 -16.28 -11.64 -10.57
CA LYS A 124 -17.58 -11.82 -11.23
C LYS A 124 -18.05 -10.55 -11.93
N HIS A 125 -17.63 -9.38 -11.44
CA HIS A 125 -18.00 -8.08 -11.97
C HIS A 125 -16.76 -7.15 -12.03
N PRO A 126 -15.74 -7.47 -12.86
CA PRO A 126 -14.44 -6.80 -12.82
C PRO A 126 -14.52 -5.31 -13.19
N ASN A 127 -15.49 -4.94 -14.02
CA ASN A 127 -15.73 -3.56 -14.46
C ASN A 127 -16.50 -2.72 -13.43
N LYS A 128 -16.98 -3.31 -12.33
CA LYS A 128 -17.68 -2.63 -11.25
C LYS A 128 -16.81 -2.67 -10.01
N SER A 129 -15.99 -1.64 -9.83
CA SER A 129 -15.24 -1.45 -8.58
C SER A 129 -16.22 -1.29 -7.42
N LEU A 130 -16.14 -2.20 -6.45
CA LEU A 130 -16.98 -2.16 -5.26
C LEU A 130 -16.41 -1.18 -4.23
N TYR A 131 -15.08 -1.12 -4.16
CA TYR A 131 -14.37 -0.17 -3.33
C TYR A 131 -13.37 0.64 -4.16
N LYS A 132 -13.17 1.89 -3.72
CA LYS A 132 -12.16 2.81 -4.21
C LYS A 132 -11.43 3.39 -3.01
N VAL A 133 -10.10 3.38 -3.04
CA VAL A 133 -9.27 4.02 -2.02
C VAL A 133 -8.43 5.10 -2.66
N THR A 134 -8.61 6.33 -2.20
CA THR A 134 -7.90 7.49 -2.74
C THR A 134 -6.97 8.08 -1.69
N GLN A 135 -5.74 8.37 -2.09
CA GLN A 135 -4.80 9.13 -1.27
C GLN A 135 -4.87 10.60 -1.67
N ARG A 136 -5.66 11.41 -0.94
CA ARG A 136 -5.75 12.86 -1.17
C ARG A 136 -4.66 13.65 -0.43
N GLN A 137 -4.06 13.03 0.60
CA GLN A 137 -3.00 13.59 1.42
C GLN A 137 -1.98 12.46 1.64
N THR A 138 -0.70 12.81 1.74
CA THR A 138 0.39 11.83 1.84
C THR A 138 0.20 10.85 3.01
N ASP A 139 -0.37 11.32 4.12
CA ASP A 139 -0.59 10.55 5.34
C ASP A 139 -2.00 9.96 5.47
N LYS A 140 -2.91 10.11 4.48
CA LYS A 140 -4.31 9.69 4.62
C LYS A 140 -4.89 9.04 3.37
N PHE A 141 -5.69 8.01 3.61
CA PHE A 141 -6.25 7.15 2.57
C PHE A 141 -7.73 6.96 2.85
N TRP A 142 -8.59 7.45 1.97
CA TRP A 142 -10.04 7.41 2.15
C TRP A 142 -10.63 6.25 1.39
N VAL A 143 -11.51 5.50 2.04
CA VAL A 143 -12.20 4.35 1.49
C VAL A 143 -13.62 4.71 1.12
N TYR A 144 -13.96 4.49 -0.14
CA TYR A 144 -15.29 4.69 -0.68
C TYR A 144 -15.88 3.35 -1.10
N GLN A 145 -17.14 3.12 -0.75
CA GLN A 145 -17.95 2.01 -1.24
C GLN A 145 -19.13 2.58 -2.01
N SER A 146 -19.27 2.21 -3.28
CA SER A 146 -20.35 2.72 -4.15
C SER A 146 -20.49 4.26 -4.13
N GLY A 147 -19.36 4.98 -4.06
CA GLY A 147 -19.32 6.46 -4.02
C GLY A 147 -19.49 7.09 -2.63
N ARG A 148 -19.85 6.32 -1.60
CA ARG A 148 -19.96 6.81 -0.22
C ARG A 148 -18.69 6.52 0.56
N GLU A 149 -18.19 7.51 1.31
CA GLU A 149 -17.09 7.30 2.26
C GLU A 149 -17.54 6.39 3.40
N ILE A 150 -16.77 5.33 3.65
CA ILE A 150 -17.04 4.37 4.74
C ILE A 150 -15.97 4.39 5.83
N GLY A 151 -14.86 5.09 5.58
CA GLY A 151 -13.76 5.25 6.52
C GLY A 151 -12.49 5.72 5.84
N LYS A 152 -11.41 5.78 6.62
CA LYS A 152 -10.09 6.22 6.21
C LYS A 152 -9.00 5.58 7.07
N THR A 153 -7.80 5.50 6.53
CA THR A 153 -6.59 5.27 7.33
C THR A 153 -5.75 6.53 7.38
N LYS A 154 -5.03 6.73 8.50
CA LYS A 154 -4.12 7.85 8.71
C LYS A 154 -2.80 7.37 9.30
N ILE A 155 -1.68 7.88 8.80
CA ILE A 155 -0.34 7.62 9.33
C ILE A 155 0.07 8.77 10.25
N LYS A 156 0.41 8.49 11.51
CA LYS A 156 0.92 9.49 12.46
C LYS A 156 1.91 8.84 13.42
N ASN A 157 3.12 9.41 13.54
CA ASN A 157 4.14 8.99 14.51
C ASN A 157 4.46 7.47 14.48
N GLY A 158 4.49 6.86 13.29
CA GLY A 158 4.71 5.43 13.13
C GLY A 158 3.54 4.54 13.56
N ILE A 159 2.35 5.12 13.66
CA ILE A 159 1.09 4.43 13.91
C ILE A 159 0.17 4.68 12.72
N ILE A 160 -0.51 3.63 12.28
CA ILE A 160 -1.60 3.69 11.32
C ILE A 160 -2.90 3.60 12.09
N ASP A 161 -3.63 4.71 12.12
CA ASP A 161 -5.00 4.79 12.62
C ASP A 161 -5.94 4.31 11.51
N VAL A 162 -6.79 3.33 11.77
CA VAL A 162 -7.80 2.80 10.84
C VAL A 162 -9.16 3.16 11.42
N ASP A 163 -9.86 4.11 10.80
CA ASP A 163 -11.11 4.69 11.30
C ASP A 163 -12.23 4.50 10.27
N GLY A 164 -13.24 3.69 10.60
CA GLY A 164 -14.36 3.41 9.71
C GLY A 164 -15.56 2.83 10.43
N TYR A 165 -16.62 2.52 9.67
CA TYR A 165 -17.84 1.98 10.26
C TYR A 165 -17.57 0.65 11.01
N GLY A 166 -17.71 0.66 12.33
CA GLY A 166 -17.50 -0.53 13.18
C GLY A 166 -16.04 -0.89 13.45
N ILE A 167 -15.08 -0.01 13.10
CA ILE A 167 -13.65 -0.26 13.30
C ILE A 167 -12.89 1.00 13.67
N ASP A 168 -12.09 0.89 14.72
CA ASP A 168 -11.12 1.92 15.10
C ASP A 168 -9.89 1.19 15.69
N LEU A 169 -8.81 1.14 14.91
CA LEU A 169 -7.59 0.41 15.24
C LEU A 169 -6.37 1.31 15.18
N LYS A 170 -5.36 1.00 16.00
CA LYS A 170 -4.04 1.63 15.98
C LYS A 170 -2.97 0.59 15.75
N ILE A 171 -2.28 0.68 14.63
CA ILE A 171 -1.35 -0.36 14.18
C ILE A 171 0.06 0.24 14.10
N PRO A 172 1.05 -0.26 14.86
CA PRO A 172 2.43 0.20 14.77
C PRO A 172 3.04 -0.17 13.41
N ALA A 173 3.06 0.76 12.47
CA ALA A 173 3.57 0.60 11.11
C ALA A 173 3.76 1.96 10.44
N GLN A 174 4.68 2.05 9.48
CA GLN A 174 5.02 3.32 8.80
C GLN A 174 4.73 3.34 7.30
N THR A 175 4.67 2.19 6.62
CA THR A 175 5.01 2.15 5.19
C THR A 175 3.97 1.56 4.24
N ASN A 176 2.73 1.28 4.68
CA ASN A 176 1.68 0.84 3.74
C ASN A 176 0.27 0.99 4.31
N ALA A 177 -0.28 2.21 4.28
CA ALA A 177 -1.63 2.45 4.77
C ALA A 177 -2.74 1.99 3.79
N TYR A 178 -2.41 1.70 2.52
CA TYR A 178 -3.34 1.08 1.57
C TYR A 178 -3.76 -0.32 2.05
N ALA A 179 -2.83 -1.15 2.47
CA ALA A 179 -3.13 -2.51 2.93
C ALA A 179 -4.13 -2.51 4.10
N TYR A 180 -3.95 -1.60 5.07
CA TYR A 180 -4.85 -1.50 6.23
C TYR A 180 -6.24 -0.99 5.89
N THR A 181 -6.42 -0.35 4.72
CA THR A 181 -7.76 0.05 4.27
C THR A 181 -8.66 -1.15 4.01
N LEU A 182 -8.09 -2.31 3.68
CA LEU A 182 -8.84 -3.54 3.47
C LEU A 182 -9.64 -3.95 4.70
N LEU A 183 -9.19 -3.61 5.91
CA LEU A 183 -9.89 -3.90 7.17
C LEU A 183 -11.30 -3.30 7.23
N MET A 184 -11.57 -2.23 6.48
CA MET A 184 -12.89 -1.59 6.39
C MET A 184 -13.81 -2.23 5.32
N MET A 185 -13.32 -3.17 4.51
CA MET A 185 -14.05 -3.75 3.38
C MET A 185 -14.78 -5.04 3.77
N TYR A 186 -15.81 -4.91 4.61
CA TYR A 186 -16.52 -6.06 5.20
C TYR A 186 -17.25 -6.97 4.22
N ASN A 187 -17.58 -6.50 3.01
CA ASN A 187 -18.21 -7.34 1.99
C ASN A 187 -17.23 -8.33 1.34
N ILE A 188 -15.92 -8.13 1.56
CA ILE A 188 -14.88 -9.06 1.12
C ILE A 188 -14.76 -10.16 2.18
N PRO A 189 -14.83 -11.45 1.81
CA PRO A 189 -14.59 -12.53 2.76
C PRO A 189 -13.25 -12.35 3.49
N GLU A 190 -13.23 -12.63 4.80
CA GLU A 190 -12.06 -12.37 5.64
C GLU A 190 -10.77 -13.01 5.10
N THR A 191 -10.83 -14.27 4.67
CA THR A 191 -9.69 -14.98 4.09
C THR A 191 -9.13 -14.26 2.87
N VAL A 192 -10.01 -13.78 1.99
CA VAL A 192 -9.63 -12.98 0.82
C VAL A 192 -9.03 -11.65 1.28
N ARG A 193 -9.68 -10.94 2.20
CA ARG A 193 -9.27 -9.63 2.70
C ARG A 193 -7.85 -9.68 3.26
N PHE A 194 -7.55 -10.63 4.14
CA PHE A 194 -6.24 -10.79 4.74
C PHE A 194 -5.20 -11.30 3.74
N THR A 195 -5.58 -12.14 2.77
CA THR A 195 -4.67 -12.55 1.68
C THR A 195 -4.30 -11.35 0.80
N LEU A 196 -5.26 -10.53 0.38
CA LEU A 196 -5.00 -9.30 -0.37
C LEU A 196 -4.13 -8.34 0.44
N MET A 197 -4.38 -8.24 1.74
CA MET A 197 -3.65 -7.36 2.64
C MET A 197 -2.17 -7.75 2.76
N VAL A 198 -1.85 -9.02 2.98
CA VAL A 198 -0.44 -9.44 3.06
C VAL A 198 0.28 -9.26 1.73
N GLU A 199 -0.41 -9.48 0.61
CA GLU A 199 0.17 -9.28 -0.72
C GLU A 199 0.42 -7.80 -1.04
N LEU A 200 -0.44 -6.90 -0.56
CA LEU A 200 -0.16 -5.46 -0.59
C LEU A 200 1.04 -5.08 0.29
N LEU A 201 1.05 -5.56 1.54
CA LEU A 201 2.14 -5.29 2.49
C LEU A 201 3.50 -5.71 1.93
N LYS A 202 3.56 -6.88 1.28
CA LYS A 202 4.77 -7.40 0.62
C LYS A 202 5.25 -6.54 -0.55
N LYS A 203 4.36 -5.79 -1.21
CA LYS A 203 4.73 -4.90 -2.32
C LYS A 203 5.30 -3.55 -1.87
N GLY A 204 5.06 -3.14 -0.63
CA GLY A 204 5.55 -1.86 -0.11
C GLY A 204 4.99 -0.62 -0.82
N ILE A 205 3.78 -0.72 -1.38
CA ILE A 205 3.04 0.38 -2.02
C ILE A 205 2.18 1.12 -0.99
#